data_AF-A0A9X3NPT2-F1
#
_entry.id   AF-A0A9X3NPT2-F1
#
_cell.length_a   1.000
_cell.length_b   1.000
_cell.length_c   1.000
_cell.angle_alpha   90.00
_cell.angle_beta   90.00
_cell.angle_gamma   90.00
#
_symmetry.space_group_name_H-M   'P 1'
#
loop_
_entity.id
_entity.type
_entity.pdbx_description
1 polymer ?
#
loop_
_entity_poly.entity_id
_entity_poly.type
_entity_poly.pdbx_seq_one_letter_code
_entity_poly.pdbx_strand_id
1 'polypeptide(L)' 'MLQTYPVSDLHRIAGQLHHEFAALSRRCVERCVDDTWKCAEHLGLSVTPGLVERVAREHLQAMVKSAPQSGLTAAH' A
#
# COMPACT_ATOMS: atom_id res chain seq x y z
N MET A 1 -14.92 16.01 -13.51
CA MET A 1 -14.96 14.64 -14.07
C MET A 1 -14.46 13.71 -12.98
N LEU A 2 -15.28 12.78 -12.50
CA LEU A 2 -14.82 11.69 -11.63
C LEU A 2 -13.98 10.77 -12.50
N GLN A 3 -12.65 10.85 -12.40
CA GLN A 3 -11.75 9.92 -13.07
C GLN A 3 -11.81 8.59 -12.33
N THR A 4 -12.80 7.77 -12.65
CA THR A 4 -12.84 6.36 -12.20
C THR A 4 -11.70 5.65 -12.91
N TYR A 5 -10.54 5.52 -12.27
CA TYR A 5 -9.51 4.65 -12.83
C TYR A 5 -9.98 3.19 -12.81
N PRO A 6 -9.47 2.35 -13.72
CA PRO A 6 -9.82 0.95 -13.74
C PRO A 6 -9.39 0.30 -12.43
N VAL A 7 -10.35 -0.32 -11.74
CA VAL A 7 -10.10 -1.20 -10.58
C VAL A 7 -9.00 -2.25 -10.90
N SER A 8 -8.88 -2.61 -12.18
CA SER A 8 -7.82 -3.47 -12.72
C SER A 8 -6.40 -2.97 -12.43
N ASP A 9 -6.15 -1.66 -12.48
CA ASP A 9 -4.83 -1.07 -12.19
C ASP A 9 -4.48 -1.19 -10.71
N LEU A 10 -5.46 -0.95 -9.83
CA LEU A 10 -5.27 -1.11 -8.38
C LEU A 10 -4.97 -2.57 -8.00
N HIS A 11 -5.66 -3.53 -8.62
CA HIS A 11 -5.37 -4.95 -8.40
C HIS A 11 -3.97 -5.34 -8.88
N ARG A 12 -3.53 -4.80 -10.03
CA ARG A 12 -2.17 -5.03 -10.54
C ARG A 12 -1.12 -4.47 -9.58
N ILE A 13 -1.30 -3.22 -9.13
CA ILE A 13 -0.41 -2.57 -8.15
C ILE A 13 -0.36 -3.38 -6.86
N ALA A 14 -1.52 -3.78 -6.32
CA ALA A 14 -1.59 -4.58 -5.10
C ALA A 14 -0.86 -5.92 -5.25
N GLY A 15 -0.95 -6.58 -6.41
CA GLY A 15 -0.20 -7.81 -6.69
C GLY A 15 1.31 -7.61 -6.71
N GLN A 16 1.79 -6.54 -7.37
CA GLN A 16 3.22 -6.20 -7.42
C GLN A 16 3.77 -5.84 -6.04
N LEU A 17 3.05 -4.99 -5.30
CA LEU A 17 3.44 -4.60 -3.94
C LEU A 17 3.37 -5.80 -2.98
N HIS A 18 2.42 -6.72 -3.14
CA HIS A 18 2.38 -7.90 -2.28
C HIS A 18 3.60 -8.80 -2.49
N HIS A 19 4.09 -8.92 -3.73
CA HIS A 19 5.32 -9.64 -4.01
C HIS A 19 6.55 -8.95 -3.39
N GLU A 20 6.62 -7.61 -3.43
CA GLU A 20 7.71 -6.82 -2.81
C GLU A 20 7.68 -6.86 -1.28
N PHE A 21 6.48 -6.81 -0.69
CA PHE A 21 6.25 -6.80 0.75
C PHE A 21 5.65 -8.14 1.22
N ALA A 22 6.24 -9.26 0.82
CA ALA A 22 5.72 -10.60 1.12
C ALA A 22 5.61 -10.93 2.62
N ALA A 23 6.31 -10.18 3.48
CA ALA A 23 6.18 -10.27 4.94
C ALA A 23 4.83 -9.73 5.47
N LEU A 24 4.12 -8.91 4.68
CA LEU A 24 2.80 -8.39 5.01
C LEU A 24 1.71 -9.26 4.39
N SER A 25 0.56 -9.35 5.07
CA SER A 25 -0.59 -10.07 4.52
C SER A 25 -1.11 -9.39 3.24
N ARG A 26 -1.58 -10.19 2.27
CA ARG A 26 -2.16 -9.69 1.02
C ARG A 26 -3.28 -8.66 1.24
N ARG A 27 -4.18 -8.93 2.20
CA ARG A 27 -5.26 -8.00 2.56
C ARG A 27 -4.74 -6.65 3.06
N CYS A 28 -3.61 -6.64 3.79
CA CYS A 28 -3.00 -5.40 4.26
C CYS A 28 -2.51 -4.55 3.09
N VAL A 29 -1.89 -5.18 2.09
CA VAL A 29 -1.40 -4.50 0.88
C VAL A 29 -2.57 -3.98 0.04
N GLU A 30 -3.58 -4.82 -0.21
CA GLU A 30 -4.79 -4.43 -0.96
C GLU A 30 -5.49 -3.23 -0.31
N ARG A 31 -5.65 -3.27 1.02
CA ARG A 31 -6.24 -2.16 1.77
C ARG A 31 -5.39 -0.89 1.71
N CYS A 32 -4.06 -1.01 1.81
CA CYS A 32 -3.17 0.15 1.72
C CYS A 32 -3.26 0.84 0.35
N VAL A 33 -3.37 0.07 -0.74
CA VAL A 33 -3.56 0.59 -2.09
C VAL A 33 -4.92 1.30 -2.24
N ASP A 34 -5.99 0.68 -1.74
CA ASP A 34 -7.34 1.26 -1.76
C ASP A 34 -7.46 2.54 -0.92
N ASP A 35 -6.91 2.52 0.30
CA ASP A 35 -6.88 3.69 1.19
C ASP A 35 -6.05 4.83 0.55
N THR A 36 -4.93 4.51 -0.12
CA THR A 36 -4.12 5.51 -0.84
C THR A 36 -4.90 6.16 -1.98
N TRP A 37 -5.60 5.35 -2.78
CA TRP A 37 -6.47 5.83 -3.85
C TRP A 37 -7.55 6.78 -3.31
N LYS A 38 -8.29 6.35 -2.28
CA LYS A 38 -9.35 7.15 -1.64
C LYS A 38 -8.83 8.44 -1.03
N CYS A 39 -7.66 8.40 -0.37
CA CYS A 39 -7.03 9.60 0.18
C CYS A 39 -6.67 10.59 -0.94
N ALA A 40 -6.08 10.13 -2.03
CA ALA A 40 -5.70 10.99 -3.15
C ALA A 40 -6.93 11.62 -3.83
N GLU A 41 -8.01 10.85 -4.02
CA GLU A 41 -9.28 11.37 -4.52
C GLU A 41 -9.87 12.42 -3.58
N HIS A 42 -9.89 12.14 -2.28
CA HIS A 42 -10.41 13.05 -1.26
C HIS A 42 -9.65 14.38 -1.20
N LEU A 43 -8.34 14.35 -1.45
CA LEU A 43 -7.49 15.54 -1.54
C LEU A 43 -7.66 16.31 -2.86
N GLY A 44 -8.49 15.82 -3.79
CA GLY A 44 -8.69 16.45 -5.10
C GLY A 44 -7.49 16.32 -6.03
N LEU A 45 -6.60 15.37 -5.77
CA LEU A 45 -5.44 15.12 -6.64
C LEU A 45 -5.90 14.40 -7.91
N SER A 46 -5.18 14.65 -9.01
CA SER A 46 -5.28 13.80 -10.20
C SER A 46 -4.66 12.45 -9.86
N VAL A 47 -5.50 11.49 -9.47
CA VAL A 47 -5.04 10.19 -9.02
C VAL A 47 -4.54 9.41 -10.22
N THR A 48 -3.32 8.90 -10.16
CA THR A 48 -2.72 8.07 -11.20
C THR A 48 -2.18 6.77 -10.60
N PRO A 49 -2.08 5.67 -11.36
CA PRO A 49 -1.52 4.41 -10.91
C PRO A 49 -0.12 4.59 -10.31
N GLY A 50 0.72 5.41 -10.96
CA GLY A 50 2.07 5.70 -10.48
C GLY A 50 2.11 6.50 -9.18
N LEU A 51 1.13 7.39 -8.94
CA LEU A 51 1.00 8.09 -7.66
C LEU A 51 0.62 7.09 -6.55
N VAL A 52 -0.40 6.28 -6.79
CA VAL A 52 -0.91 5.30 -5.82
C VAL A 52 0.16 4.27 -5.48
N GLU A 53 0.86 3.74 -6.49
CA GLU A 53 1.93 2.78 -6.27
C GLU A 53 3.05 3.36 -5.39
N ARG A 54 3.52 4.57 -5.68
CA ARG A 54 4.60 5.21 -4.90
C ARG A 54 4.17 5.46 -3.46
N VAL A 55 3.01 6.07 -3.25
CA VAL A 55 2.54 6.42 -1.90
C VAL A 55 2.24 5.15 -1.09
N ALA A 56 1.60 4.14 -1.69
CA ALA A 56 1.35 2.86 -1.02
C ALA A 56 2.67 2.15 -0.66
N ARG A 57 3.65 2.12 -1.57
CA ARG A 57 4.99 1.56 -1.30
C ARG A 57 5.67 2.23 -0.11
N GLU A 58 5.68 3.56 -0.08
CA GLU A 58 6.26 4.31 1.04
C GLU A 58 5.55 4.00 2.36
N HIS A 59 4.21 3.88 2.34
CA HIS A 59 3.44 3.53 3.52
C HIS A 59 3.77 2.11 4.03
N LEU A 60 3.81 1.12 3.13
CA LEU A 60 4.16 -0.27 3.46
C LEU A 60 5.60 -0.36 3.99
N GLN A 61 6.54 0.37 3.39
CA GLN A 61 7.92 0.48 3.86
C GLN A 61 7.98 1.04 5.29
N ALA A 62 7.21 2.10 5.58
CA ALA A 62 7.11 2.66 6.92
C ALA A 62 6.53 1.65 7.91
N MET A 63 5.47 0.93 7.53
CA MET A 63 4.88 -0.13 8.37
C MET A 63 5.90 -1.20 8.76
N VAL A 64 6.70 -1.68 7.81
CA VAL A 64 7.75 -2.68 8.07
C VAL A 64 8.82 -2.12 9.00
N LYS A 65 9.25 -0.87 8.78
CA LYS A 65 10.28 -0.21 9.60
C LYS A 65 9.80 0.14 11.02
N SER A 66 8.51 0.43 11.18
CA SER A 66 7.90 0.82 12.45
C SER A 66 7.38 -0.38 13.25
N ALA A 67 7.42 -1.59 12.70
CA ALA A 67 7.05 -2.79 13.45
C ALA A 67 7.97 -2.92 14.69
N PRO A 68 7.42 -3.03 15.91
CA PRO A 68 8.24 -3.14 17.10
C PRO A 68 9.08 -4.43 17.01
N GLN A 69 10.40 -4.31 17.18
CA GLN A 69 11.32 -5.46 17.27
C GLN A 69 11.16 -6.28 18.57
N SER A 70 10.08 -6.06 19.32
CA SER A 70 9.84 -6.61 20.67
C SER A 70 9.69 -8.14 20.76
N GLY A 71 10.04 -8.89 19.70
CA GLY A 71 10.05 -10.35 19.66
C GLY A 71 11.43 -11.01 19.64
N LEU A 72 12.53 -10.24 19.70
CA LEU A 72 13.91 -10.79 19.57
C LEU A 72 14.69 -10.87 20.89
N THR A 73 14.01 -10.83 22.04
CA THR A 73 14.65 -11.03 23.35
C THR A 73 13.81 -11.93 24.25
N ALA A 74 14.10 -13.24 24.27
CA ALA A 74 14.15 -14.10 25.47
C ALA A 74 14.13 -15.59 25.08
N ALA A 75 15.32 -16.16 24.83
CA ALA A 75 15.68 -17.55 25.18
C ALA A 75 17.12 -17.85 24.71
N HIS A 76 18.11 -17.46 25.51
CA HIS A 76 19.21 -18.36 25.87
C HIS A 76 19.80 -17.92 27.22
#